data_AF-A0A971G9E2-F1
#
_entry.id   AF-A0A971G9E2-F1
#
_cell.length_a   1.000
_cell.length_b   1.000
_cell.length_c   1.000
_cell.angle_alpha   90.00
_cell.angle_beta   90.00
_cell.angle_gamma   90.00
#
_symmetry.space_group_name_H-M   'P 1'
#
loop_
_entity.id
_entity.type
_entity.pdbx_description
1 polymer ?
#
loop_
_entity_poly.entity_id
_entity_poly.type
_entity_poly.pdbx_seq_one_letter_code
_entity_poly.pdbx_strand_id
1 'polypeptide(L)'
;MRQYHLEEFGGCGDGLFDNSEVFANAFSAISGGGTLIIPTGTFRTGPLHLTAVGCTIHFEAGASLSFIAEAERYRPVYSRWEGVDCWVMHPLFLVTDSTDVTLEGPGLLDGNGAWWWEELGKKRGTQRTPESAIERELAALNPGYRSQGGGGGGRQIQFLRPPLLQIYKSSNIVIDGLTLANSPFWTLHPLYSRHLLI
;
A
#
# COMPACT_ATOMS: atom_id res chain seq x y z
N MET A 1 -14.97 22.10 1.49
CA MET A 1 -14.70 20.83 2.19
C MET A 1 -13.84 21.15 3.41
N ARG A 2 -13.99 20.44 4.55
CA ARG A 2 -13.18 20.70 5.75
C ARG A 2 -11.74 20.22 5.53
N GLN A 3 -10.75 21.00 5.97
CA GLN A 3 -9.34 20.62 5.93
C GLN A 3 -8.90 20.06 7.29
N TYR A 4 -7.97 19.11 7.23
CA TYR A 4 -7.32 18.47 8.36
C TYR A 4 -5.84 18.41 8.07
N HIS A 5 -4.98 18.87 8.97
CA HIS A 5 -3.54 18.71 8.84
C HIS A 5 -3.09 17.43 9.54
N LEU A 6 -2.15 16.68 8.94
CA LEU A 6 -1.64 15.45 9.53
C LEU A 6 -1.06 15.67 10.95
N GLU A 7 -0.50 16.85 11.21
CA GLU A 7 0.03 17.27 12.51
C GLU A 7 -1.06 17.33 13.61
N GLU A 8 -2.33 17.58 13.27
CA GLU A 8 -3.45 17.56 14.22
C GLU A 8 -3.67 16.15 14.81
N PHE A 9 -3.23 15.12 14.11
CA PHE A 9 -3.26 13.72 14.55
C PHE A 9 -1.94 13.27 15.18
N GLY A 10 -0.98 14.18 15.36
CA GLY A 10 0.37 13.88 15.86
C GLY A 10 1.37 13.46 14.78
N GLY A 11 1.11 13.77 13.51
CA GLY A 11 2.04 13.50 12.43
C GLY A 11 3.41 14.15 12.63
N CYS A 12 4.47 13.38 12.40
CA CYS A 12 5.85 13.84 12.51
C CYS A 12 6.64 13.46 11.25
N GLY A 13 7.12 14.47 10.52
CA GLY A 13 7.82 14.34 9.23
C GLY A 13 9.35 14.22 9.34
N ASP A 14 9.86 13.66 10.44
CA ASP A 14 11.30 13.57 10.75
C ASP A 14 12.03 12.38 10.09
N GLY A 15 11.30 11.51 9.38
CA GLY A 15 11.81 10.27 8.78
C GLY A 15 12.06 9.12 9.76
N LEU A 16 11.77 9.30 11.06
CA LEU A 16 12.06 8.34 12.12
C LEU A 16 10.77 7.84 12.80
N PHE A 17 9.86 8.76 13.10
CA PHE A 17 8.62 8.47 13.79
C PHE A 17 7.69 7.57 12.96
N ASP A 18 7.14 6.54 13.58
CA ASP A 18 6.19 5.63 12.94
C ASP A 18 4.79 6.26 12.92
N ASN A 19 4.42 6.83 11.78
CA ASN A 19 3.15 7.53 11.56
C ASN A 19 1.98 6.57 11.26
N SER A 20 2.13 5.25 11.40
CA SER A 20 1.06 4.28 11.03
C SER A 20 -0.28 4.59 11.70
N GLU A 21 -0.29 4.77 13.03
CA GLU A 21 -1.51 5.10 13.77
C GLU A 21 -2.01 6.53 13.47
N VAL A 22 -1.10 7.46 13.18
CA VAL A 22 -1.46 8.83 12.78
C VAL A 22 -2.28 8.80 11.49
N PHE A 23 -1.80 8.08 10.47
CA PHE A 23 -2.53 7.96 9.20
C PHE A 23 -3.86 7.21 9.37
N ALA A 24 -3.91 6.15 10.18
CA ALA A 24 -5.15 5.45 10.47
C ALA A 24 -6.21 6.39 11.07
N ASN A 25 -5.81 7.22 12.04
CA ASN A 25 -6.69 8.23 12.66
C ASN A 25 -7.10 9.33 11.68
N ALA A 26 -6.15 9.83 10.88
CA ALA A 26 -6.41 10.87 9.89
C ALA A 26 -7.38 10.39 8.80
N PHE A 27 -7.18 9.18 8.27
CA PHE A 27 -8.07 8.58 7.28
C PHE A 27 -9.46 8.31 7.83
N SER A 28 -9.57 7.85 9.08
CA SER A 28 -10.87 7.73 9.75
C SER A 28 -11.61 9.07 9.76
N ALA A 29 -10.92 10.16 10.11
CA ALA A 29 -11.50 11.50 10.21
C ALA A 29 -11.96 12.10 8.86
N ILE A 30 -11.33 11.72 7.74
CA ILE A 30 -11.70 12.21 6.40
C ILE A 30 -12.57 11.23 5.60
N SER A 31 -12.83 10.03 6.11
CA SER A 31 -13.48 8.94 5.36
C SER A 31 -14.90 9.26 4.86
N GLY A 32 -15.61 10.17 5.53
CA GLY A 32 -16.93 10.68 5.12
C GLY A 32 -16.88 12.02 4.38
N GLY A 33 -15.69 12.45 3.98
CA GLY A 33 -15.42 13.69 3.29
C GLY A 33 -14.50 14.62 4.08
N GLY A 34 -13.70 15.39 3.37
CA GLY A 34 -12.61 16.15 3.96
C GLY A 34 -11.38 16.16 3.07
N THR A 35 -10.46 17.07 3.36
CA THR A 35 -9.13 17.10 2.75
C THR A 35 -8.10 16.90 3.85
N LEU A 36 -7.32 15.82 3.76
CA LEU A 36 -6.12 15.64 4.58
C LEU A 36 -4.94 16.31 3.88
N ILE A 37 -4.27 17.23 4.58
CA ILE A 37 -3.04 17.88 4.13
C ILE A 37 -1.85 17.15 4.76
N ILE A 38 -0.97 16.62 3.91
CA ILE A 38 0.30 16.04 4.31
C ILE A 38 1.38 17.09 4.00
N PRO A 39 1.96 17.74 5.03
CA PRO A 39 2.86 18.85 4.81
C PRO A 39 4.23 18.38 4.34
N THR A 40 5.13 19.32 4.06
CA THR A 40 6.54 19.01 3.78
C THR A 40 7.16 18.14 4.89
N GLY A 41 7.88 17.08 4.55
CA GLY A 41 8.51 16.18 5.51
C GLY A 41 8.58 14.73 5.04
N THR A 42 9.30 13.89 5.76
CA THR A 42 9.34 12.44 5.51
C THR A 42 8.56 11.71 6.60
N PHE A 43 7.42 11.13 6.23
CA PHE A 43 6.53 10.42 7.13
C PHE A 43 6.75 8.92 6.96
N ARG A 44 7.50 8.34 7.90
CA ARG A 44 7.74 6.90 7.93
C ARG A 44 6.46 6.18 8.40
N THR A 45 6.01 5.15 7.68
CA THR A 45 4.74 4.48 7.99
C THR A 45 4.70 3.03 7.49
N GLY A 46 3.90 2.18 8.13
CA GLY A 46 3.58 0.84 7.66
C GLY A 46 2.56 0.86 6.51
N PRO A 47 1.81 -0.24 6.29
CA PRO A 47 0.75 -0.24 5.29
C PRO A 47 -0.35 0.76 5.64
N LEU A 48 -0.85 1.42 4.61
CA LEU A 48 -1.94 2.38 4.66
C LEU A 48 -3.19 1.79 4.03
N HIS A 49 -4.33 1.88 4.73
CA HIS A 49 -5.63 1.42 4.23
C HIS A 49 -6.63 2.57 4.27
N LEU A 50 -7.25 2.87 3.12
CA LEU A 50 -8.31 3.86 3.00
C LEU A 50 -9.58 3.21 2.43
N THR A 51 -10.68 3.40 3.16
CA THR A 51 -12.04 3.17 2.68
C THR A 51 -12.83 4.44 2.95
N ALA A 52 -13.22 5.16 1.89
CA ALA A 52 -13.77 6.49 2.00
C ALA A 52 -14.75 6.85 0.88
N VAL A 53 -15.57 7.87 1.16
CA VAL A 53 -16.44 8.52 0.19
C VAL A 53 -16.20 10.02 0.23
N GLY A 54 -15.82 10.60 -0.92
CA GLY A 54 -15.79 12.06 -1.11
C GLY A 54 -14.63 12.77 -0.40
N CYS A 55 -13.43 12.19 -0.36
CA CYS A 55 -12.28 12.77 0.34
C CYS A 55 -11.08 13.05 -0.58
N THR A 56 -10.23 13.97 -0.14
CA THR A 56 -8.96 14.30 -0.81
C THR A 56 -7.80 14.09 0.15
N ILE A 57 -6.69 13.53 -0.33
CA ILE A 57 -5.40 13.53 0.34
C ILE A 57 -4.47 14.38 -0.52
N HIS A 58 -4.10 15.53 0.01
CA HIS A 58 -3.23 16.50 -0.65
C HIS A 58 -1.83 16.44 -0.07
N PHE A 59 -0.84 16.25 -0.92
CA PHE A 59 0.57 16.23 -0.57
C PHE A 59 1.23 17.54 -0.97
N GLU A 60 1.77 18.27 0.00
CA GLU A 60 2.55 19.48 -0.29
C GLU A 60 3.89 19.13 -0.96
N ALA A 61 4.52 20.13 -1.60
CA ALA A 61 5.84 19.95 -2.20
C ALA A 61 6.87 19.55 -1.15
N GLY A 62 7.57 18.44 -1.36
CA GLY A 62 8.53 17.89 -0.41
C GLY A 62 7.90 16.98 0.66
N ALA A 63 6.60 16.71 0.61
CA ALA A 63 5.98 15.63 1.37
C ALA A 63 6.42 14.26 0.82
N SER A 64 6.81 13.34 1.70
CA SER A 64 7.21 11.98 1.34
C SER A 64 6.61 10.96 2.31
N LEU A 65 5.95 9.94 1.78
CA LEU A 65 5.63 8.72 2.52
C LEU A 65 6.75 7.73 2.31
N SER A 66 7.39 7.30 3.40
CA SER A 66 8.47 6.31 3.38
C SER A 66 7.99 5.02 4.03
N PHE A 67 7.68 4.00 3.23
CA PHE A 67 7.05 2.78 3.72
C PHE A 67 8.06 1.86 4.44
N ILE A 68 7.71 1.38 5.63
CA ILE A 68 8.57 0.51 6.44
C ILE A 68 8.66 -0.88 5.79
N ALA A 69 9.84 -1.29 5.32
CA ALA A 69 10.07 -2.59 4.69
C ALA A 69 10.20 -3.74 5.71
N GLU A 70 9.15 -3.96 6.52
CA GLU A 70 9.03 -5.06 7.48
C GLU A 70 7.83 -5.94 7.08
N ALA A 71 8.07 -7.11 6.47
CA ALA A 71 7.03 -7.92 5.84
C ALA A 71 5.87 -8.30 6.78
N GLU A 72 6.14 -8.47 8.06
CA GLU A 72 5.17 -8.84 9.09
C GLU A 72 4.10 -7.76 9.35
N ARG A 73 4.35 -6.51 8.95
CA ARG A 73 3.36 -5.42 9.02
C ARG A 73 2.27 -5.55 7.96
N TYR A 74 2.58 -6.18 6.83
CA TYR A 74 1.71 -6.26 5.67
C TYR A 74 0.79 -7.48 5.75
N ARG A 75 -0.13 -7.43 6.72
CA ARG A 75 -1.09 -8.49 7.04
C ARG A 75 -1.87 -8.98 5.81
N PRO A 76 -2.29 -10.26 5.76
CA PRO A 76 -2.99 -10.77 4.60
C PRO A 76 -4.28 -10.02 4.27
N VAL A 77 -4.46 -9.67 3.00
CA VAL A 77 -5.73 -9.16 2.45
C VAL A 77 -6.13 -9.96 1.22
N TYR A 78 -7.43 -10.10 0.97
CA TYR A 78 -7.91 -10.75 -0.25
C TYR A 78 -7.85 -9.77 -1.42
N SER A 79 -7.03 -10.08 -2.41
CA SER A 79 -6.83 -9.23 -3.59
C SER A 79 -6.36 -10.13 -4.75
N ARG A 80 -5.45 -9.63 -5.60
CA ARG A 80 -4.94 -10.35 -6.76
C ARG A 80 -3.43 -10.32 -6.82
N TRP A 81 -2.82 -11.48 -7.06
CA TRP A 81 -1.39 -11.61 -7.32
C TRP A 81 -1.18 -12.29 -8.66
N GLU A 82 -0.51 -11.60 -9.58
CA GLU A 82 -0.18 -12.08 -10.93
C GLU A 82 -1.33 -12.75 -11.68
N GLY A 83 -2.50 -12.11 -11.64
CA GLY A 83 -3.66 -12.60 -12.37
C GLY A 83 -4.54 -13.58 -11.62
N VAL A 84 -4.19 -14.00 -10.39
CA VAL A 84 -5.01 -14.91 -9.57
C VAL A 84 -5.56 -14.17 -8.35
N ASP A 85 -6.88 -14.26 -8.13
CA ASP A 85 -7.49 -13.76 -6.90
C ASP A 85 -7.14 -14.69 -5.73
N CYS A 86 -6.49 -14.15 -4.70
CA CYS A 86 -5.99 -14.89 -3.55
C CYS A 86 -5.69 -13.95 -2.37
N TRP A 87 -5.38 -14.52 -1.22
CA TRP A 87 -4.81 -13.75 -0.12
C TRP A 87 -3.37 -13.35 -0.46
N VAL A 88 -3.02 -12.10 -0.20
CA VAL A 88 -1.71 -11.48 -0.51
C VAL A 88 -1.25 -10.63 0.67
N MET A 89 0.03 -10.26 0.70
CA MET A 89 0.49 -9.22 1.64
C MET A 89 -0.24 -7.91 1.35
N HIS A 90 -0.60 -7.15 2.39
CA HIS A 90 -1.25 -5.85 2.25
C HIS A 90 -0.44 -4.94 1.30
N PRO A 91 -1.05 -4.29 0.28
CA PRO A 91 -0.41 -3.23 -0.50
C PRO A 91 0.22 -2.15 0.39
N LEU A 92 1.23 -1.44 -0.07
CA LEU A 92 1.80 -0.37 0.76
C LEU A 92 0.76 0.71 1.04
N PHE A 93 -0.01 1.10 0.02
CA PHE A 93 -1.22 1.89 0.16
C PHE A 93 -2.38 1.22 -0.58
N LEU A 94 -3.38 0.78 0.16
CA LEU A 94 -4.62 0.19 -0.34
C LEU A 94 -5.75 1.22 -0.22
N VAL A 95 -6.29 1.67 -1.36
CA VAL A 95 -7.58 2.36 -1.42
C VAL A 95 -8.61 1.34 -1.89
N THR A 96 -9.55 0.97 -1.02
CA THR A 96 -10.54 -0.08 -1.31
C THR A 96 -11.96 0.35 -0.99
N ASP A 97 -12.91 -0.18 -1.77
CA ASP A 97 -14.35 0.05 -1.60
C ASP A 97 -14.69 1.54 -1.46
N SER A 98 -13.98 2.38 -2.21
CA SER A 98 -14.01 3.83 -2.08
C SER A 98 -14.64 4.49 -3.30
N THR A 99 -15.23 5.67 -3.11
CA THR A 99 -15.81 6.47 -4.20
C THR A 99 -15.49 7.95 -4.05
N ASP A 100 -15.20 8.63 -5.15
CA ASP A 100 -14.88 10.07 -5.16
C ASP A 100 -13.68 10.39 -4.24
N VAL A 101 -12.56 9.69 -4.47
CA VAL A 101 -11.31 9.89 -3.72
C VAL A 101 -10.25 10.50 -4.64
N THR A 102 -9.62 11.57 -4.18
CA THR A 102 -8.51 12.22 -4.86
C THR A 102 -7.23 12.07 -4.05
N LEU A 103 -6.16 11.58 -4.67
CA LEU A 103 -4.80 11.64 -4.18
C LEU A 103 -4.05 12.64 -5.06
N GLU A 104 -3.65 13.79 -4.52
CA GLU A 104 -3.12 14.89 -5.33
C GLU A 104 -1.90 15.58 -4.73
N GLY A 105 -1.16 16.29 -5.57
CA GLY A 105 -0.06 17.16 -5.19
C GLY A 105 1.32 16.54 -5.46
N PRO A 106 2.40 17.33 -5.41
CA PRO A 106 3.75 16.92 -5.79
C PRO A 106 4.48 16.08 -4.73
N GLY A 107 3.77 15.19 -4.04
CA GLY A 107 4.31 14.30 -3.02
C GLY A 107 5.02 13.06 -3.58
N LEU A 108 5.87 12.46 -2.76
CA LEU A 108 6.55 11.20 -3.03
C LEU A 108 5.92 10.05 -2.23
N LEU A 109 5.61 8.94 -2.90
CA LEU A 109 5.34 7.65 -2.26
C LEU A 109 6.54 6.75 -2.51
N ASP A 110 7.40 6.59 -1.50
CA ASP A 110 8.61 5.77 -1.56
C ASP A 110 8.37 4.41 -0.90
N GLY A 111 8.30 3.36 -1.73
CA GLY A 111 8.05 2.01 -1.27
C GLY A 111 9.21 1.31 -0.56
N ASN A 112 10.41 1.92 -0.50
CA ASN A 112 11.62 1.30 0.04
C ASN A 112 11.87 -0.13 -0.49
N GLY A 113 11.66 -0.32 -1.80
CA GLY A 113 11.63 -1.61 -2.48
C GLY A 113 12.91 -2.45 -2.42
N ALA A 114 14.07 -1.83 -2.16
CA ALA A 114 15.38 -2.48 -2.19
C ALA A 114 15.41 -3.76 -1.33
N TRP A 115 14.95 -3.68 -0.09
CA TRP A 115 14.89 -4.83 0.81
C TRP A 115 14.02 -5.96 0.24
N TRP A 116 12.86 -5.64 -0.32
CA TRP A 116 11.94 -6.62 -0.90
C TRP A 116 12.53 -7.37 -2.09
N TRP A 117 13.28 -6.67 -2.95
CA TRP A 117 13.92 -7.26 -4.12
C TRP A 117 15.08 -8.17 -3.71
N GLU A 118 15.92 -7.71 -2.79
CA GLU A 118 17.01 -8.52 -2.22
C GLU A 118 16.49 -9.77 -1.52
N GLU A 119 15.43 -9.62 -0.72
CA GLU A 119 14.84 -10.71 0.04
C GLU A 119 14.21 -11.75 -0.90
N LEU A 120 13.49 -11.33 -1.94
CA LEU A 120 13.02 -12.26 -2.98
C LEU A 120 14.20 -12.97 -3.66
N GLY A 121 15.29 -12.25 -3.96
CA GLY A 121 16.49 -12.81 -4.58
C GLY A 121 17.09 -13.95 -3.75
N LYS A 122 17.29 -13.73 -2.45
CA LYS A 122 17.75 -14.74 -1.49
C LYS A 122 16.82 -15.95 -1.45
N LYS A 123 15.52 -15.70 -1.27
CA LYS A 123 14.50 -16.76 -1.15
C LYS A 123 14.39 -17.61 -2.41
N ARG A 124 14.46 -17.03 -3.61
CA ARG A 124 14.44 -17.82 -4.87
C ARG A 124 15.60 -18.80 -4.97
N GLY A 125 16.77 -18.44 -4.44
CA GLY A 125 17.94 -19.31 -4.42
C GLY A 125 17.74 -20.57 -3.56
N THR A 126 17.26 -20.38 -2.33
CA THR A 126 17.32 -21.42 -1.28
C THR A 126 15.97 -22.00 -0.90
N GLN A 127 14.91 -21.19 -0.91
CA GLN A 127 13.62 -21.53 -0.31
C GLN A 127 12.72 -22.30 -1.30
N ARG A 128 12.03 -23.32 -0.79
CA ARG A 128 11.11 -24.18 -1.59
C ARG A 128 9.70 -24.24 -1.02
N THR A 129 9.54 -23.83 0.23
CA THR A 129 8.27 -23.82 0.97
C THR A 129 8.15 -22.53 1.78
N PRO A 130 6.95 -22.11 2.18
CA PRO A 130 6.74 -21.04 3.15
C PRO A 130 7.56 -21.26 4.45
N GLU A 131 8.28 -20.25 4.92
CA GLU A 131 9.16 -20.36 6.09
C GLU A 131 8.85 -19.31 7.16
N SER A 132 8.66 -18.04 6.78
CA SER A 132 8.33 -16.96 7.71
C SER A 132 6.89 -17.05 8.21
N ALA A 133 6.57 -16.30 9.28
CA ALA A 133 5.22 -16.29 9.84
C ALA A 133 4.16 -15.87 8.81
N ILE A 134 4.41 -14.76 8.10
CA ILE A 134 3.48 -14.23 7.09
C ILE A 134 3.34 -15.16 5.87
N GLU A 135 4.42 -15.83 5.46
CA GLU A 135 4.37 -16.81 4.36
C GLU A 135 3.53 -18.03 4.73
N ARG A 136 3.69 -18.55 5.96
CA ARG A 136 2.89 -19.68 6.46
C ARG A 136 1.42 -19.29 6.62
N GLU A 137 1.14 -18.08 7.07
CA GLU A 137 -0.22 -17.54 7.17
C GLU A 137 -0.88 -17.47 5.78
N LEU A 138 -0.19 -16.88 4.79
CA LEU A 138 -0.66 -16.82 3.40
C LEU A 138 -0.85 -18.21 2.80
N ALA A 139 0.06 -19.15 3.08
CA ALA A 139 -0.07 -20.54 2.64
C ALA A 139 -1.32 -21.23 3.19
N ALA A 140 -1.65 -21.00 4.45
CA ALA A 140 -2.85 -21.53 5.08
C ALA A 140 -4.13 -20.91 4.49
N LEU A 141 -4.09 -19.62 4.17
CA LEU A 141 -5.20 -18.89 3.55
C LEU A 141 -5.40 -19.21 2.06
N ASN A 142 -4.36 -19.69 1.37
CA ASN A 142 -4.37 -20.02 -0.06
C ASN A 142 -4.21 -21.52 -0.31
N PRO A 143 -5.18 -22.37 0.06
CA PRO A 143 -5.08 -23.81 -0.20
C PRO A 143 -4.91 -24.06 -1.71
N GLY A 144 -3.95 -24.92 -2.06
CA GLY A 144 -3.65 -25.23 -3.46
C GLY A 144 -2.78 -24.19 -4.19
N TYR A 145 -2.16 -23.23 -3.49
CA TYR A 145 -1.27 -22.24 -4.12
C TYR A 145 -0.15 -22.86 -4.96
N ARG A 146 0.26 -24.10 -4.68
CA ARG A 146 1.32 -24.82 -5.42
C ARG A 146 0.92 -25.20 -6.84
N SER A 147 -0.36 -25.42 -7.09
CA SER A 147 -0.90 -25.80 -8.41
C SER A 147 -1.44 -24.61 -9.20
N GLN A 148 -1.49 -23.42 -8.61
CA GLN A 148 -1.88 -22.19 -9.28
C GLN A 148 -0.72 -21.63 -10.09
N GLY A 149 -1.02 -21.13 -11.30
CA GLY A 149 -0.04 -20.43 -12.13
C GLY A 149 0.45 -19.12 -11.50
N GLY A 150 1.62 -18.66 -11.93
CA GLY A 150 2.25 -17.40 -11.52
C GLY A 150 3.64 -17.28 -12.15
N GLY A 151 4.01 -16.09 -12.62
CA GLY A 151 5.20 -15.85 -13.43
C GLY A 151 6.39 -15.21 -12.71
N GLY A 152 6.16 -14.38 -11.69
CA GLY A 152 7.13 -13.47 -11.09
C GLY A 152 7.92 -14.04 -9.90
N GLY A 153 7.70 -15.32 -9.57
CA GLY A 153 8.31 -15.96 -8.41
C GLY A 153 7.69 -15.49 -7.09
N GLY A 154 7.73 -16.32 -6.05
CA GLY A 154 7.11 -16.01 -4.75
C GLY A 154 5.90 -16.89 -4.43
N ARG A 155 5.11 -17.33 -5.43
CA ARG A 155 3.94 -18.21 -5.20
C ARG A 155 4.30 -19.49 -4.42
N GLN A 156 5.33 -20.21 -4.82
CA GLN A 156 5.72 -21.48 -4.16
C GLN A 156 6.16 -21.32 -2.70
N ILE A 157 6.60 -20.11 -2.33
CA ILE A 157 7.09 -19.77 -0.99
C ILE A 157 6.13 -18.82 -0.25
N GLN A 158 5.02 -18.44 -0.90
CA GLN A 158 4.03 -17.46 -0.43
C GLN A 158 4.63 -16.10 0.00
N PHE A 159 5.77 -15.74 -0.58
CA PHE A 159 6.34 -14.39 -0.48
C PHE A 159 5.72 -13.49 -1.55
N LEU A 160 4.45 -13.16 -1.34
CA LEU A 160 3.60 -12.43 -2.28
C LEU A 160 3.80 -10.92 -2.09
N ARG A 161 4.95 -10.39 -2.55
CA ARG A 161 5.35 -8.98 -2.39
C ARG A 161 4.20 -8.02 -2.74
N PRO A 162 3.99 -6.95 -1.94
CA PRO A 162 2.87 -6.05 -2.13
C PRO A 162 3.12 -5.03 -3.26
N PRO A 163 2.08 -4.59 -4.00
CA PRO A 163 2.17 -3.40 -4.84
C PRO A 163 2.33 -2.13 -3.99
N LEU A 164 2.84 -1.04 -4.58
CA LEU A 164 2.98 0.24 -3.88
C LEU A 164 1.61 0.91 -3.67
N LEU A 165 0.87 1.22 -4.74
CA LEU A 165 -0.47 1.77 -4.65
C LEU A 165 -1.48 0.84 -5.32
N GLN A 166 -2.45 0.34 -4.57
CA GLN A 166 -3.54 -0.48 -5.09
C GLN A 166 -4.88 0.22 -4.93
N ILE A 167 -5.62 0.33 -6.04
CA ILE A 167 -7.00 0.80 -6.07
C ILE A 167 -7.89 -0.42 -6.31
N TYR A 168 -8.68 -0.82 -5.31
CA TYR A 168 -9.45 -2.06 -5.34
C TYR A 168 -10.95 -1.78 -5.20
N LYS A 169 -11.77 -2.35 -6.10
CA LYS A 169 -13.25 -2.26 -6.03
C LYS A 169 -13.79 -0.84 -5.82
N SER A 170 -13.15 0.15 -6.44
CA SER A 170 -13.42 1.57 -6.20
C SER A 170 -13.91 2.28 -7.47
N SER A 171 -14.49 3.46 -7.32
CA SER A 171 -14.90 4.27 -8.47
C SER A 171 -14.63 5.75 -8.32
N ASN A 172 -14.41 6.47 -9.43
CA ASN A 172 -14.14 7.90 -9.44
C ASN A 172 -12.92 8.23 -8.57
N ILE A 173 -11.77 7.68 -8.95
CA ILE A 173 -10.50 7.90 -8.24
C ILE A 173 -9.61 8.77 -9.11
N VAL A 174 -9.05 9.83 -8.52
CA VAL A 174 -8.09 10.71 -9.16
C VAL A 174 -6.74 10.54 -8.48
N ILE A 175 -5.69 10.35 -9.28
CA ILE A 175 -4.29 10.35 -8.84
C ILE A 175 -3.60 11.42 -9.69
N ASP A 176 -3.16 12.53 -9.08
CA ASP A 176 -2.60 13.66 -9.82
C ASP A 176 -1.33 14.22 -9.16
N GLY A 177 -0.28 14.47 -9.95
CA GLY A 177 0.95 15.11 -9.49
C GLY A 177 1.90 14.26 -8.62
N LEU A 178 1.50 13.07 -8.17
CA LEU A 178 2.32 12.23 -7.29
C LEU A 178 3.50 11.55 -8.02
N THR A 179 4.62 11.43 -7.31
CA THR A 179 5.73 10.57 -7.71
C THR A 179 5.65 9.24 -6.97
N LEU A 180 5.63 8.13 -7.69
CA LEU A 180 5.66 6.77 -7.13
C LEU A 180 7.04 6.15 -7.37
N ALA A 181 7.78 5.83 -6.30
CA ALA A 181 9.16 5.34 -6.40
C ALA A 181 9.41 4.06 -5.59
N ASN A 182 10.46 3.35 -5.98
CA ASN A 182 10.99 2.18 -5.26
C ASN A 182 9.92 1.16 -4.86
N SER A 183 8.99 0.83 -5.77
CA SER A 183 7.91 -0.11 -5.48
C SER A 183 8.43 -1.52 -5.16
N PRO A 184 7.93 -2.20 -4.11
CA PRO A 184 8.32 -3.60 -3.83
C PRO A 184 7.97 -4.55 -4.98
N PHE A 185 6.92 -4.24 -5.74
CA PHE A 185 6.41 -5.02 -6.86
C PHE A 185 5.77 -4.14 -7.94
N TRP A 186 4.46 -4.24 -8.17
CA TRP A 186 3.76 -3.36 -9.11
C TRP A 186 3.58 -1.96 -8.51
N THR A 187 3.93 -0.93 -9.28
CA THR A 187 3.90 0.46 -8.80
C THR A 187 2.48 0.97 -8.55
N LEU A 188 1.61 0.88 -9.55
CA LEU A 188 0.20 1.24 -9.47
C LEU A 188 -0.63 0.05 -9.97
N HIS A 189 -1.60 -0.38 -9.17
CA HIS A 189 -2.37 -1.59 -9.43
C HIS A 189 -3.89 -1.36 -9.25
N PRO A 190 -4.58 -0.83 -10.27
CA PRO A 190 -6.03 -0.72 -10.26
C PRO A 190 -6.69 -2.06 -10.58
N LEU A 191 -7.69 -2.44 -9.78
CA LEU A 191 -8.38 -3.71 -9.85
C LEU A 191 -9.88 -3.53 -9.61
N TYR A 192 -10.69 -4.14 -10.47
CA TYR A 192 -12.16 -4.15 -10.35
C TYR A 192 -12.75 -2.75 -10.10
N SER A 193 -12.10 -1.73 -10.64
CA SER A 193 -12.40 -0.32 -10.41
C SER A 193 -12.77 0.36 -11.71
N ARG A 194 -13.53 1.46 -11.63
CA ARG A 194 -14.05 2.19 -12.80
C ARG A 194 -13.87 3.69 -12.64
N HIS A 195 -13.71 4.40 -13.75
CA HIS A 195 -13.48 5.86 -13.78
C HIS A 195 -12.27 6.26 -12.94
N LEU A 196 -11.09 6.01 -13.50
CA LEU A 196 -9.81 6.38 -12.92
C LEU A 196 -9.21 7.48 -13.79
N LEU A 197 -8.73 8.55 -13.17
CA LEU A 197 -7.87 9.54 -13.80
C LEU A 197 -6.49 9.44 -13.15
N ILE A 198 -5.46 9.23 -13.96
CA ILE A 198 -4.06 9.04 -13.58
C ILE A 198 -3.22 9.89 -14.54
#